data_AF-A0A6M4BD15-F1
#
_entry.id   AF-A0A6M4BD15-F1
#
_cell.length_a   1.000
_cell.length_b   1.000
_cell.length_c   1.000
_cell.angle_alpha   90.00
_cell.angle_beta   90.00
_cell.angle_gamma   90.00
#
_symmetry.space_group_name_H-M   'P 1'
#
loop_
_entity.id
_entity.type
_entity.pdbx_description
1 polymer ?
#
loop_
_entity_poly.entity_id
_entity_poly.type
_entity_poly.pdbx_seq_one_letter_code
_entity_poly.pdbx_strand_id
1 'polypeptide(L)'
;KYAIIGNDSTCFCGNSPGTLQLDLPMCNTPCPKNETQMCGGDNAASVYDTAVTAPGPPSSINVVNTTETTVRVSWTSPQAYSVITGYVIQAYITQTYSDFTLIPLEWRVSNDTLVLALPNLQPGSTYNVSVAAINNDKEGPNVMVLAETVIGTP
;
A
#
# COMPACT_ATOMS: atom_id res chain seq x y z
N LYS A 1 14.15 6.51 1.29
CA LYS A 1 13.47 5.84 0.16
C LYS A 1 13.96 6.48 -1.12
N TYR A 2 14.23 5.69 -2.15
CA TYR A 2 15.05 6.14 -3.27
C TYR A 2 14.39 5.85 -4.62
N ALA A 3 14.54 6.78 -5.55
CA ALA A 3 14.30 6.55 -6.96
C ALA A 3 15.65 6.31 -7.63
N ILE A 4 15.76 5.18 -8.33
CA ILE A 4 16.97 4.76 -9.04
C ILE A 4 16.63 4.87 -10.52
N ILE A 5 17.32 5.77 -11.23
CA ILE A 5 17.07 6.04 -12.63
C ILE A 5 18.27 5.52 -13.44
N GLY A 6 18.00 4.52 -14.27
CA GLY A 6 18.98 3.89 -15.14
C GLY A 6 18.83 4.32 -16.60
N ASN A 7 19.66 3.73 -17.45
CA ASN A 7 19.62 3.92 -18.91
C ASN A 7 18.20 3.65 -19.48
N ASP A 8 17.89 4.24 -20.63
CA ASP A 8 16.58 4.21 -21.31
C ASP A 8 15.40 4.79 -20.49
N SER A 9 15.67 5.70 -19.55
CA SER A 9 14.65 6.31 -18.67
C SER A 9 13.91 5.30 -17.78
N THR A 10 14.54 4.16 -17.49
CA THR A 10 13.99 3.17 -16.57
C THR A 10 14.07 3.69 -15.13
N CYS A 11 12.94 3.66 -14.42
CA CYS A 11 12.84 4.13 -13.03
C CYS A 11 12.50 2.96 -12.12
N PHE A 12 13.31 2.77 -11.08
CA PHE A 12 13.11 1.76 -10.05
C PHE A 12 12.95 2.42 -8.69
N CYS A 13 12.04 1.92 -7.88
CA CYS A 13 11.87 2.36 -6.51
C CYS A 13 12.66 1.44 -5.59
N GLY A 14 13.59 2.00 -4.84
CA GLY A 14 14.42 1.30 -3.86
C GLY A 14 14.12 1.77 -2.44
N ASN A 15 14.27 0.86 -1.48
CA ASN A 15 14.20 1.23 -0.07
C ASN A 15 15.57 1.64 0.50
N SER A 16 16.66 1.25 -0.14
CA SER A 16 18.04 1.67 0.11
C SER A 16 18.65 2.27 -1.16
N PRO A 17 19.72 3.08 -1.07
CA PRO A 17 20.36 3.68 -2.23
C PRO A 17 21.20 2.68 -3.06
N GLY A 18 21.12 1.38 -2.75
CA GLY A 18 22.04 0.36 -3.26
C GLY A 18 23.36 0.32 -2.49
N THR A 19 24.21 -0.67 -2.81
CA THR A 19 25.54 -0.86 -2.18
C THR A 19 26.70 -0.48 -3.11
N LEU A 20 26.45 -0.43 -4.41
CA LEU A 20 27.46 -0.06 -5.41
C LEU A 20 27.43 1.45 -5.62
N GLN A 21 28.50 2.12 -5.22
CA GLN A 21 28.71 3.53 -5.49
C GLN A 21 29.72 3.65 -6.64
N LEU A 22 29.26 4.22 -7.75
CA LEU A 22 30.09 4.55 -8.91
C LEU A 22 30.55 6.00 -8.82
N ASP A 23 31.67 6.32 -9.47
CA ASP A 23 32.17 7.69 -9.54
C ASP A 23 31.23 8.57 -10.38
N LEU A 24 31.00 9.80 -9.91
CA LEU A 24 30.17 10.84 -10.55
C LEU A 24 30.30 10.98 -12.09
N PRO A 25 31.49 10.91 -12.72
CA PRO A 25 31.61 10.94 -14.18
C PRO A 25 30.86 9.82 -14.92
N MET A 26 30.52 8.72 -14.26
CA MET A 26 29.74 7.63 -14.85
C MET A 26 28.23 7.92 -14.87
N CYS A 27 27.74 8.85 -14.05
CA CYS A 27 26.32 9.20 -13.92
C CYS A 27 26.00 10.60 -14.49
N ASN A 28 26.53 10.93 -15.67
CA ASN A 28 26.41 12.26 -16.28
C ASN A 28 25.45 12.34 -17.48
N THR A 29 24.49 11.41 -17.59
CA THR A 29 23.50 11.42 -18.67
C THR A 29 22.32 12.32 -18.29
N PRO A 30 22.04 13.41 -19.03
CA PRO A 30 20.91 14.27 -18.72
C PRO A 30 19.55 13.56 -18.88
N CYS A 31 18.58 13.91 -18.04
CA CYS A 31 17.23 13.35 -18.10
C CYS A 31 16.42 13.90 -19.29
N PRO A 32 15.70 13.07 -20.07
CA PRO A 32 14.98 13.53 -21.28
C PRO A 32 13.90 14.59 -21.04
N LYS A 33 13.31 14.63 -19.84
CA LYS A 33 12.28 15.63 -19.47
C LYS A 33 12.86 16.85 -18.76
N ASN A 34 14.09 16.78 -18.27
CA ASN A 34 14.72 17.85 -17.52
C ASN A 34 16.25 17.73 -17.58
N GLU A 35 16.87 18.46 -18.52
CA GLU A 35 18.31 18.41 -18.78
C GLU A 35 19.17 18.91 -17.60
N THR A 36 18.56 19.54 -16.59
CA THR A 36 19.28 19.96 -15.36
C THR A 36 19.51 18.82 -14.36
N GLN A 37 18.88 17.66 -14.58
CA GLN A 37 19.02 16.47 -13.75
C GLN A 37 19.72 15.34 -14.51
N MET A 38 20.39 14.45 -13.78
CA MET A 38 21.17 13.34 -14.33
C MET A 38 20.46 12.00 -14.13
N CYS A 39 20.10 11.32 -15.20
CA CYS A 39 19.40 10.04 -15.21
C CYS A 39 20.35 8.84 -15.43
N GLY A 40 21.45 8.79 -14.68
CA GLY A 40 22.44 7.70 -14.74
C GLY A 40 23.49 7.86 -15.84
N GLY A 41 23.93 6.74 -16.41
CA GLY A 41 24.87 6.67 -17.53
C GLY A 41 25.15 5.25 -18.01
N ASP A 42 26.25 5.04 -18.74
CA ASP A 42 26.57 3.73 -19.31
C ASP A 42 26.81 2.69 -18.19
N ASN A 43 25.90 1.72 -18.08
CA ASN A 43 25.82 0.77 -16.96
C ASN A 43 25.79 1.42 -15.55
N ALA A 44 25.30 2.66 -15.45
CA ALA A 44 25.24 3.42 -14.22
C ALA A 44 23.83 3.98 -13.97
N ALA A 45 23.42 4.04 -12.71
CA ALA A 45 22.13 4.59 -12.32
C ALA A 45 22.32 5.75 -11.33
N SER A 46 21.52 6.80 -11.50
CA SER A 46 21.43 7.89 -10.53
C SER A 46 20.44 7.55 -9.44
N VAL A 47 20.77 7.87 -8.19
CA VAL A 47 19.95 7.58 -7.02
C VAL A 47 19.49 8.88 -6.38
N TYR A 48 18.19 9.02 -6.19
CA TYR A 48 17.55 10.20 -5.65
C TYR A 48 16.81 9.88 -4.36
N ASP A 49 17.02 10.64 -3.29
CA ASP A 49 16.15 10.57 -2.11
C ASP A 49 14.78 11.17 -2.46
N THR A 50 13.73 10.40 -2.22
CA THR A 50 12.35 10.80 -2.52
C THR A 50 11.68 11.57 -1.39
N ALA A 51 12.33 11.67 -0.22
CA ALA A 51 11.75 12.16 1.03
C ALA A 51 10.46 11.43 1.47
N VAL A 52 10.11 10.30 0.83
CA VAL A 52 8.93 9.51 1.20
C VAL A 52 9.19 8.82 2.54
N THR A 53 8.27 9.07 3.47
CA THR A 53 8.35 8.62 4.87
C THR A 53 7.19 7.71 5.27
N ALA A 54 6.09 7.73 4.51
CA ALA A 54 5.00 6.77 4.67
C ALA A 54 5.47 5.34 4.33
N PRO A 55 4.88 4.27 4.91
CA PRO A 55 5.18 2.89 4.53
C PRO A 55 4.81 2.55 3.08
N GLY A 56 5.30 1.40 2.59
CA GLY A 56 4.77 0.81 1.36
C GLY A 56 3.40 0.15 1.58
N PRO A 57 2.72 -0.31 0.52
CA PRO A 57 1.46 -1.02 0.65
C PRO A 57 1.70 -2.42 1.25
N PRO A 58 0.77 -2.96 2.05
CA PRO A 58 0.82 -4.37 2.44
C PRO A 58 0.99 -5.28 1.22
N SER A 59 1.77 -6.35 1.32
CA SER A 59 2.15 -7.13 0.13
C SER A 59 0.97 -7.93 -0.46
N SER A 60 -0.02 -8.27 0.37
CA SER A 60 -1.23 -9.00 -0.02
C SER A 60 -2.31 -8.84 1.05
N ILE A 61 -3.56 -9.01 0.65
CA ILE A 61 -4.75 -9.06 1.50
C ILE A 61 -5.64 -10.20 1.02
N ASN A 62 -6.21 -10.96 1.95
CA ASN A 62 -7.08 -12.11 1.67
C ASN A 62 -8.28 -12.11 2.60
N VAL A 63 -9.44 -12.52 2.09
CA VAL A 63 -10.63 -12.81 2.90
C VAL A 63 -10.50 -14.24 3.44
N VAL A 64 -10.58 -14.38 4.76
CA VAL A 64 -10.45 -15.68 5.45
C VAL A 64 -11.80 -16.35 5.61
N ASN A 65 -12.78 -15.62 6.14
CA ASN A 65 -14.16 -16.08 6.27
C ASN A 65 -15.12 -14.89 6.35
N THR A 66 -16.38 -15.13 5.98
CA THR A 66 -17.44 -14.11 6.06
C THR A 66 -18.64 -14.67 6.79
N THR A 67 -19.37 -13.80 7.48
CA THR A 67 -20.68 -14.06 8.07
C THR A 67 -21.66 -13.01 7.56
N GLU A 68 -22.87 -13.00 8.10
CA GLU A 68 -23.88 -11.98 7.75
C GLU A 68 -23.42 -10.56 8.11
N THR A 69 -22.69 -10.38 9.20
CA THR A 69 -22.33 -9.04 9.71
C THR A 69 -20.84 -8.86 9.96
N THR A 70 -20.02 -9.84 9.59
CA THR A 70 -18.57 -9.78 9.79
C THR A 70 -17.80 -10.32 8.59
N VAL A 71 -16.66 -9.71 8.30
CA VAL A 71 -15.69 -10.21 7.33
C VAL A 71 -14.35 -10.32 8.04
N ARG A 72 -13.72 -11.49 8.02
CA ARG A 72 -12.37 -11.67 8.54
C ARG A 72 -11.37 -11.57 7.41
N VAL A 73 -10.40 -10.68 7.54
CA VAL A 73 -9.32 -10.49 6.57
C VAL A 73 -7.97 -10.75 7.21
N SER A 74 -7.05 -11.21 6.39
CA SER A 74 -5.63 -11.36 6.74
C SER A 74 -4.77 -10.68 5.69
N TRP A 75 -3.70 -10.01 6.11
CA TRP A 75 -2.78 -9.35 5.21
C TRP A 75 -1.33 -9.63 5.60
N THR A 76 -0.42 -9.43 4.66
CA THR A 76 1.01 -9.55 4.89
C THR A 76 1.63 -8.16 4.99
N SER A 77 2.57 -7.97 5.91
CA SER A 77 3.30 -6.72 6.02
C SER A 77 3.90 -6.28 4.68
N PRO A 78 4.03 -4.97 4.43
CA PRO A 78 4.81 -4.48 3.31
C PRO A 78 6.23 -5.03 3.38
N GLN A 79 6.91 -5.10 2.23
CA GLN A 79 8.37 -5.11 2.20
C GLN A 79 8.88 -3.74 2.70
N ALA A 80 8.77 -3.51 4.00
CA ALA A 80 9.06 -2.24 4.64
C ALA A 80 10.41 -2.28 5.33
N TYR A 81 11.23 -1.27 5.01
CA TYR A 81 12.40 -0.87 5.79
C TYR A 81 12.12 0.42 6.60
N SER A 82 10.85 0.85 6.62
CA SER A 82 10.33 1.93 7.46
C SER A 82 9.60 1.33 8.65
N VAL A 83 9.73 1.93 9.85
CA VAL A 83 9.03 1.46 11.06
C VAL A 83 7.53 1.46 10.81
N ILE A 84 6.87 0.30 10.88
CA ILE A 84 5.41 0.24 10.82
C ILE A 84 4.90 0.38 12.24
N THR A 85 4.05 1.36 12.50
CA THR A 85 3.42 1.55 13.81
C THR A 85 2.02 0.93 13.87
N GLY A 86 1.42 0.62 12.73
CA GLY A 86 0.11 -0.02 12.67
C GLY A 86 -0.43 -0.23 11.26
N TYR A 87 -1.71 -0.58 11.19
CA TYR A 87 -2.49 -0.66 9.95
C TYR A 87 -3.83 0.06 10.10
N VAL A 88 -4.30 0.62 8.99
CA VAL A 88 -5.63 1.19 8.81
C VAL A 88 -6.39 0.28 7.86
N ILE A 89 -7.58 -0.15 8.26
CA ILE A 89 -8.46 -0.99 7.47
C ILE A 89 -9.73 -0.20 7.22
N GLN A 90 -10.16 -0.11 5.97
CA GLN A 90 -11.39 0.57 5.59
C GLN A 90 -12.29 -0.38 4.80
N ALA A 91 -13.59 -0.27 4.99
CA ALA A 91 -14.58 -1.04 4.24
C ALA A 91 -15.62 -0.10 3.63
N TYR A 92 -15.61 -0.02 2.30
CA TYR A 92 -16.57 0.76 1.52
C TYR A 92 -17.58 -0.17 0.89
N ILE A 93 -18.86 0.15 0.99
CA ILE A 93 -19.90 -0.63 0.33
C ILE A 93 -19.89 -0.30 -1.16
N THR A 94 -19.76 -1.33 -1.98
CA THR A 94 -19.86 -1.20 -3.44
C THR A 94 -21.23 -1.62 -3.96
N GLN A 95 -21.87 -2.60 -3.30
CA GLN A 95 -23.19 -3.10 -3.67
C GLN A 95 -23.95 -3.49 -2.40
N THR A 96 -25.21 -3.07 -2.29
CA THR A 96 -26.11 -3.46 -1.19
C THR A 96 -27.57 -3.36 -1.65
N TYR A 97 -28.43 -4.15 -1.01
CA TYR A 97 -29.89 -4.06 -1.16
C TYR A 97 -30.55 -3.16 -0.10
N SER A 98 -29.76 -2.41 0.67
CA SER A 98 -30.28 -1.47 1.67
C SER A 98 -30.79 -0.19 1.01
N ASP A 99 -31.93 0.32 1.47
CA ASP A 99 -32.45 1.64 1.09
C ASP A 99 -31.73 2.81 1.79
N PHE A 100 -30.78 2.52 2.68
CA PHE A 100 -30.06 3.53 3.46
C PHE A 100 -28.67 3.83 2.90
N THR A 101 -28.24 5.09 3.00
CA THR A 101 -26.84 5.47 2.76
C THR A 101 -25.98 4.99 3.92
N LEU A 102 -25.11 4.01 3.64
CA LEU A 102 -24.23 3.42 4.64
C LEU A 102 -22.87 4.11 4.63
N ILE A 103 -22.35 4.41 5.82
CA ILE A 103 -21.08 5.12 6.02
C ILE A 103 -19.93 4.11 5.95
N PRO A 104 -18.80 4.43 5.29
CA PRO A 104 -17.62 3.59 5.33
C PRO A 104 -17.12 3.36 6.76
N LEU A 105 -16.69 2.14 7.04
CA LEU A 105 -16.14 1.77 8.34
C LEU A 105 -14.62 1.81 8.29
N GLU A 106 -13.99 2.26 9.38
CA GLU A 106 -12.54 2.30 9.54
C GLU A 106 -12.13 1.63 10.86
N TRP A 107 -11.05 0.85 10.82
CA TRP A 107 -10.41 0.25 11.98
C TRP A 107 -8.92 0.56 11.97
N ARG A 108 -8.36 0.75 13.15
CA ARG A 108 -6.91 0.97 13.37
C ARG A 108 -6.38 -0.07 14.32
N VAL A 109 -5.28 -0.73 13.93
CA VAL A 109 -4.65 -1.80 14.70
C VAL A 109 -3.14 -1.60 14.81
N SER A 110 -2.53 -2.25 15.80
CA SER A 110 -1.08 -2.26 15.98
C SER A 110 -0.36 -3.00 14.84
N ASN A 111 0.95 -2.79 14.74
CA ASN A 111 1.82 -3.41 13.74
C ASN A 111 1.90 -4.95 13.86
N ASP A 112 1.62 -5.50 15.05
CA ASP A 112 1.64 -6.96 15.30
C ASP A 112 0.38 -7.66 14.78
N THR A 113 -0.68 -6.90 14.46
CA THR A 113 -1.95 -7.45 13.98
C THR A 113 -1.90 -7.61 12.47
N LEU A 114 -1.96 -8.86 11.99
CA LEU A 114 -2.01 -9.22 10.57
C LEU A 114 -3.30 -9.94 10.16
N VAL A 115 -4.23 -10.11 11.10
CA VAL A 115 -5.55 -10.71 10.88
C VAL A 115 -6.58 -9.99 11.76
N LEU A 116 -7.72 -9.63 11.19
CA LEU A 116 -8.76 -8.90 11.88
C LEU A 116 -10.15 -9.34 11.42
N ALA A 117 -11.07 -9.49 12.37
CA ALA A 117 -12.49 -9.59 12.08
C ALA A 117 -13.10 -8.18 12.07
N LEU A 118 -13.74 -7.81 10.97
CA LEU A 118 -14.37 -6.52 10.73
C LEU A 118 -15.86 -6.63 11.09
N PRO A 119 -16.30 -6.10 12.25
CA PRO A 119 -17.69 -6.21 12.69
C PRO A 119 -18.60 -5.13 12.08
N ASN A 120 -19.90 -5.24 12.38
CA ASN A 120 -20.92 -4.23 12.05
C ASN A 120 -21.12 -4.00 10.54
N LEU A 121 -20.91 -5.04 9.75
CA LEU A 121 -21.23 -5.02 8.32
C LEU A 121 -22.70 -5.34 8.09
N GLN A 122 -23.23 -4.85 6.98
CA GLN A 122 -24.58 -5.09 6.52
C GLN A 122 -24.66 -6.47 5.85
N PRO A 123 -25.66 -7.30 6.17
CA PRO A 123 -25.90 -8.56 5.47
C PRO A 123 -26.18 -8.39 3.98
N GLY A 124 -25.83 -9.43 3.20
CA GLY A 124 -26.08 -9.49 1.76
C GLY A 124 -25.50 -8.31 0.97
N SER A 125 -24.31 -7.84 1.35
CA SER A 125 -23.68 -6.65 0.78
C SER A 125 -22.22 -6.94 0.37
N THR A 126 -21.79 -6.33 -0.72
CA THR A 126 -20.40 -6.40 -1.21
C THR A 126 -19.64 -5.19 -0.71
N TYR A 127 -18.52 -5.45 -0.05
CA TYR A 127 -17.59 -4.46 0.47
C TYR A 127 -16.28 -4.50 -0.31
N ASN A 128 -15.76 -3.33 -0.64
CA ASN A 128 -14.36 -3.13 -0.99
C ASN A 128 -13.58 -2.84 0.29
N VAL A 129 -12.84 -3.84 0.75
CA VAL A 129 -12.03 -3.78 1.98
C VAL A 129 -10.60 -3.45 1.59
N SER A 130 -10.08 -2.33 2.10
CA SER A 130 -8.71 -1.88 1.88
C SER A 130 -7.90 -1.88 3.17
N VAL A 131 -6.61 -2.20 3.05
CA VAL A 131 -5.64 -2.16 4.17
C VAL A 131 -4.44 -1.32 3.76
N ALA A 132 -4.08 -0.34 4.60
CA ALA A 132 -2.91 0.50 4.48
C ALA A 132 -2.00 0.34 5.69
N ALA A 133 -0.68 0.40 5.50
CA ALA A 133 0.29 0.45 6.60
C ALA A 133 0.53 1.91 7.04
N ILE A 134 0.72 2.14 8.35
CA ILE A 134 0.97 3.47 8.90
C ILE A 134 2.32 3.57 9.63
N ASN A 135 2.96 4.74 9.57
CA ASN A 135 4.14 5.12 10.35
C ASN A 135 3.88 6.49 10.99
N ASN A 136 3.74 6.53 12.34
CA ASN A 136 3.64 7.78 13.12
C ASN A 136 2.75 8.85 12.43
N ASP A 137 1.54 8.45 12.02
CA ASP A 137 0.52 9.27 11.33
C ASP A 137 0.58 9.37 9.79
N LYS A 138 1.61 8.84 9.14
CA LYS A 138 1.66 8.76 7.67
C LYS A 138 1.10 7.44 7.18
N GLU A 139 -0.03 7.52 6.50
CA GLU A 139 -0.65 6.40 5.80
C GLU A 139 0.04 6.15 4.45
N GLY A 140 0.44 4.90 4.21
CA GLY A 140 0.94 4.45 2.94
C GLY A 140 -0.19 4.15 1.94
N PRO A 141 0.15 3.78 0.69
CA PRO A 141 -0.83 3.25 -0.24
C PRO A 141 -1.48 1.96 0.31
N ASN A 142 -2.70 1.67 -0.13
CA ASN A 142 -3.46 0.50 0.31
C ASN A 142 -3.48 -0.62 -0.73
N VAL A 143 -3.81 -1.82 -0.26
CA VAL A 143 -4.25 -2.96 -1.08
C VAL A 143 -5.70 -3.27 -0.75
N MET A 144 -6.43 -3.80 -1.72
CA MET A 144 -7.87 -4.01 -1.59
C MET A 144 -8.32 -5.40 -2.01
N VAL A 145 -9.43 -5.85 -1.43
CA VAL A 145 -10.14 -7.09 -1.76
C VAL A 145 -11.64 -6.88 -1.67
N LEU A 146 -12.39 -7.55 -2.55
CA LEU A 146 -13.84 -7.59 -2.45
C LEU A 146 -14.26 -8.69 -1.48
N ALA A 147 -15.20 -8.39 -0.59
CA ALA A 147 -15.77 -9.34 0.35
C ALA A 147 -17.30 -9.23 0.34
N GLU A 148 -17.97 -10.37 0.31
CA GLU A 148 -19.43 -10.45 0.33
C GLU A 148 -19.89 -11.02 1.67
N THR A 149 -20.76 -10.27 2.36
CA THR A 149 -21.45 -10.76 3.56
C THR A 149 -22.60 -11.67 3.17
N VAL A 150 -22.85 -12.67 4.02
CA VAL A 150 -23.95 -13.61 3.82
C VAL A 150 -25.29 -12.86 3.91
N ILE A 151 -26.28 -13.27 3.11
CA ILE A 151 -27.64 -12.76 3.21
C ILE A 151 -28.23 -13.23 4.54
N GLY A 152 -28.67 -12.29 5.38
CA GLY A 152 -29.24 -12.61 6.68
C GLY A 152 -30.61 -13.28 6.58
N THR A 153 -30.91 -14.15 7.53
CA THR A 153 -32.25 -14.73 7.67
C THR A 153 -33.13 -13.90 8.62
N PRO A 154 -34.45 -13.79 8.38
CA PRO A 154 -35.37 -13.04 9.24
C PRO A 154 -35.49 -13.61 10.66
#